data_AF-A0A2D6R6U8-F1
#
_entry.id   AF-A0A2D6R6U8-F1
#
_cell.length_a   1.000
_cell.length_b   1.000
_cell.length_c   1.000
_cell.angle_alpha   90.00
_cell.angle_beta   90.00
_cell.angle_gamma   90.00
#
_symmetry.space_group_name_H-M   'P 1'
#
loop_
_entity.id
_entity.type
_entity.pdbx_description
1 polymer ?
#
loop_
_entity_poly.entity_id
_entity_poly.type
_entity_poly.pdbx_seq_one_letter_code
_entity_poly.pdbx_strand_id
1 'polypeptide(L)'
;MKFTTLILLILAFFLVACSQVDVTDEESEPDVPEQVDDVPEETNEGECASEWLCVGDNHRTYRYENCSTTPTEECSHGCTDGQCNAAKECERGLVCISDTKKGFRETDCSWLRKTDCDWKCEDGECIERPENYTEPVEEEVEKTPVNSYAAENEEGNITQPVSQDSLIRLSRGETTTLVVDSKEYNITLYLIDAGSVQFRVNDVTYDETMEGDIVDVVGGMKITVHEILFAGYPGGKQEVGFTVG
;
A
#
# COMPACT_ATOMS: atom_id res chain seq x y z
N MET A 1 -29.86 30.33 25.07
CA MET A 1 -28.91 31.38 24.65
C MET A 1 -27.60 31.31 25.45
N LYS A 2 -26.90 30.17 25.48
CA LYS A 2 -25.56 30.05 26.12
C LYS A 2 -24.53 29.29 25.27
N PHE A 3 -24.94 28.77 24.10
CA PHE A 3 -24.07 27.96 23.24
C PHE A 3 -23.39 28.79 22.13
N THR A 4 -24.04 29.87 21.68
CA THR A 4 -23.50 30.78 20.65
C THR A 4 -22.28 31.56 21.13
N THR A 5 -22.15 31.84 22.43
CA THR A 5 -20.99 32.55 22.99
C THR A 5 -19.73 31.69 23.09
N LEU A 6 -19.89 30.36 23.17
CA LEU A 6 -18.75 29.43 23.27
C LEU A 6 -18.06 29.22 21.92
N ILE A 7 -18.84 29.12 20.83
CA ILE A 7 -18.32 28.93 19.47
C ILE A 7 -17.55 30.16 18.98
N LEU A 8 -18.00 31.36 19.36
CA LEU A 8 -17.33 32.62 19.00
C LEU A 8 -15.98 32.80 19.71
N LEU A 9 -15.79 32.17 20.88
CA LEU A 9 -14.56 32.23 21.66
C LEU A 9 -13.50 31.23 21.15
N ILE A 10 -13.93 30.08 20.59
CA ILE A 10 -13.03 29.09 19.98
C ILE A 10 -12.52 29.60 18.61
N LEU A 11 -13.35 30.29 17.83
CA LEU A 11 -12.92 30.89 16.54
C LEU A 11 -11.89 32.01 16.72
N ALA A 12 -11.91 32.74 17.83
CA ALA A 12 -10.90 33.76 18.12
C ALA A 12 -9.52 33.18 18.46
N PHE A 13 -9.45 31.94 18.96
CA PHE A 13 -8.19 31.30 19.34
C PHE A 13 -7.40 30.76 18.13
N PHE A 14 -8.04 30.51 17.00
CA PHE A 14 -7.35 30.01 15.79
C PHE A 14 -6.67 31.09 14.95
N LEU A 15 -6.92 32.38 15.22
CA LEU A 15 -6.34 33.49 14.43
C LEU A 15 -4.97 33.97 14.94
N VAL A 16 -4.39 33.36 15.98
CA VAL A 16 -3.15 33.84 16.64
C VAL A 16 -1.94 32.90 16.46
N ALA A 17 -2.06 31.81 15.70
CA ALA A 17 -0.99 30.80 15.58
C ALA A 17 -0.16 30.86 14.27
N CYS A 18 -0.09 32.01 13.60
CA CYS A 18 0.83 32.22 12.48
C CYS A 18 1.84 33.32 12.82
N SER A 19 2.80 33.02 13.70
CA SER A 19 3.99 33.85 13.85
C SER A 19 5.24 33.04 13.53
N GLN A 20 5.84 33.42 12.41
CA GLN A 20 7.28 33.43 12.13
C GLN A 20 7.99 32.07 12.09
N VAL A 21 8.06 31.53 10.87
CA VAL A 21 9.22 30.74 10.45
C VAL A 21 10.26 31.75 9.97
N ASP A 22 11.31 31.93 10.76
CA ASP A 22 12.55 32.60 10.34
C ASP A 22 13.20 31.74 9.24
N VAL A 23 13.20 32.29 8.02
CA VAL A 23 14.03 31.78 6.92
C VAL A 23 15.46 32.12 7.29
N THR A 24 16.21 31.12 7.73
CA THR A 24 17.67 31.24 7.88
C THR A 24 18.24 31.05 6.48
N ASP A 25 18.63 32.16 5.86
CA ASP A 25 19.50 32.17 4.69
C ASP A 25 20.87 31.60 5.12
N GLU A 26 21.07 30.29 4.91
CA GLU A 26 22.43 29.74 4.84
C GLU A 26 22.99 30.06 3.44
N GLU A 27 23.88 31.04 3.39
CA GLU A 27 24.90 31.17 2.34
C GLU A 27 25.71 29.87 2.28
N SER A 28 25.40 28.99 1.32
CA SER A 28 26.31 27.95 0.87
C SER A 28 27.08 28.44 -0.35
N GLU A 29 28.41 28.50 -0.21
CA GLU A 29 29.38 28.88 -1.23
C GLU A 29 29.30 28.01 -2.49
N PRO A 30 29.69 28.54 -3.67
CA PRO A 30 29.61 27.83 -4.95
C PRO A 30 30.83 26.92 -5.14
N ASP A 31 30.68 25.61 -4.91
CA ASP A 31 31.70 24.63 -5.28
C ASP A 31 31.49 24.10 -6.71
N VAL A 32 32.33 24.63 -7.60
CA VAL A 32 33.03 23.96 -8.72
C VAL A 32 32.23 22.94 -9.57
N PRO A 33 31.88 23.28 -10.82
CA PRO A 33 31.45 22.27 -11.79
C PRO A 33 32.67 21.48 -12.28
N GLU A 34 32.73 20.21 -11.89
CA GLU A 34 33.61 19.20 -12.48
C GLU A 34 33.11 18.85 -13.89
N GLN A 35 34.07 18.65 -14.79
CA GLN A 35 33.90 18.51 -16.24
C GLN A 35 32.89 17.42 -16.61
N VAL A 36 31.91 17.80 -17.42
CA VAL A 36 30.97 16.87 -18.06
C VAL A 36 31.62 16.44 -19.37
N ASP A 37 32.02 15.17 -19.44
CA ASP A 37 32.48 14.52 -20.67
C ASP A 37 31.40 14.63 -21.76
N ASP A 38 31.85 14.96 -22.97
CA ASP A 38 31.08 15.07 -24.20
C ASP A 38 30.17 13.84 -24.42
N VAL A 39 28.89 13.97 -24.05
CA VAL A 39 27.83 13.08 -24.51
C VAL A 39 27.49 13.50 -25.95
N PRO A 40 27.56 12.59 -26.92
CA PRO A 40 27.27 12.91 -28.31
C PRO A 40 25.82 13.37 -28.46
N GLU A 41 25.69 14.66 -28.74
CA GLU A 41 24.45 15.36 -29.06
C GLU A 41 23.98 14.88 -30.44
N GLU A 42 23.33 13.72 -30.51
CA GLU A 42 22.39 13.43 -31.62
C GLU A 42 21.08 14.17 -31.34
N THR A 43 21.12 15.49 -31.53
CA THR A 43 19.93 16.31 -31.75
C THR A 43 19.32 15.89 -33.09
N ASN A 44 18.44 14.89 -33.05
CA ASN A 44 17.36 14.85 -34.01
C ASN A 44 16.55 16.13 -33.80
N GLU A 45 16.82 17.16 -34.60
CA GLU A 45 16.00 18.36 -34.76
C GLU A 45 14.63 17.98 -35.33
N GLY A 46 13.88 17.16 -34.58
CA GLY A 46 12.45 17.05 -34.76
C GLY A 46 11.85 18.40 -34.41
N GLU A 47 11.17 19.02 -35.38
CA GLU A 47 10.47 20.28 -35.17
C GLU A 47 9.60 20.18 -33.91
N CYS A 48 9.91 20.99 -32.89
CA CYS A 48 9.12 21.04 -31.67
C CYS A 48 7.77 21.69 -32.00
N ALA A 49 6.69 20.91 -31.97
CA ALA A 49 5.34 21.42 -32.03
C ALA A 49 4.83 21.75 -30.63
N SER A 50 3.98 22.77 -30.53
CA SER A 50 3.26 23.07 -29.29
C SER A 50 2.18 22.04 -29.03
N GLU A 51 2.32 21.25 -27.97
CA GLU A 51 1.37 20.19 -27.64
C GLU A 51 1.47 19.75 -26.17
N TRP A 52 0.44 19.04 -25.69
CA TRP A 52 0.52 18.34 -24.42
C TRP A 52 1.16 16.97 -24.62
N LEU A 53 2.07 16.60 -23.72
CA LEU A 53 2.78 15.32 -23.73
C LEU A 53 2.58 14.63 -22.40
N CYS A 54 2.37 13.31 -22.42
CA CYS A 54 2.44 12.50 -21.21
C CYS A 54 3.91 12.27 -20.84
N VAL A 55 4.27 12.50 -19.58
CA VAL A 55 5.62 12.28 -19.03
C VAL A 55 5.52 11.15 -18.01
N GLY A 56 5.54 9.92 -18.51
CA GLY A 56 5.18 8.74 -17.72
C GLY A 56 3.66 8.54 -17.64
N ASP A 57 3.24 7.61 -16.78
CA ASP A 57 1.86 7.12 -16.79
C ASP A 57 0.85 8.10 -16.19
N ASN A 58 1.26 8.89 -15.20
CA ASN A 58 0.36 9.69 -14.36
C ASN A 58 0.65 11.19 -14.39
N HIS A 59 1.36 11.66 -15.41
CA HIS A 59 1.78 13.05 -15.49
C HIS A 59 1.73 13.56 -16.93
N ARG A 60 1.46 14.85 -17.08
CA ARG A 60 1.56 15.54 -18.37
C ARG A 60 2.31 16.87 -18.24
N THR A 61 2.87 17.33 -19.35
CA THR A 61 3.45 18.66 -19.48
C THR A 61 3.07 19.28 -20.82
N TYR A 62 3.05 20.60 -20.91
CA TYR A 62 2.87 21.32 -22.16
C TYR A 62 4.23 21.70 -22.73
N ARG A 63 4.54 21.25 -23.93
CA ARG A 63 5.73 21.64 -24.69
C ARG A 63 5.40 22.82 -25.60
N TYR A 64 6.25 23.83 -25.63
CA TYR A 64 6.18 24.98 -26.52
C TYR A 64 7.01 24.74 -27.81
N GLU A 65 6.81 25.58 -28.83
CA GLU A 65 7.55 25.49 -30.12
C GLU A 65 9.07 25.67 -29.98
N ASN A 66 9.52 26.35 -28.92
CA ASN A 66 10.94 26.51 -28.58
C ASN A 66 11.50 25.32 -27.79
N CYS A 67 10.78 24.18 -27.78
CA CYS A 67 11.09 22.96 -27.02
C CYS A 67 11.10 23.11 -25.49
N SER A 68 10.81 24.29 -24.93
CA SER A 68 10.64 24.45 -23.48
C SER A 68 9.34 23.79 -23.02
N THR A 69 9.30 23.32 -21.77
CA THR A 69 8.13 22.66 -21.18
C THR A 69 7.62 23.43 -19.97
N THR A 70 6.31 23.36 -19.70
CA THR A 70 5.73 23.83 -18.44
C THR A 70 6.10 22.91 -17.27
N PRO A 71 5.87 23.33 -16.01
CA PRO A 71 5.82 22.40 -14.89
C PRO A 71 4.85 21.24 -15.18
N THR A 72 5.19 20.07 -14.67
CA THR A 72 4.40 18.84 -14.81
C THR A 72 3.11 18.94 -14.01
N GLU A 73 2.00 18.48 -14.60
CA GLU A 73 0.69 18.34 -13.97
C GLU A 73 0.41 16.86 -13.70
N GLU A 74 -0.10 16.54 -12.51
CA GLU A 74 -0.47 15.18 -12.11
C GLU A 74 -1.84 14.79 -12.67
N CYS A 75 -1.92 13.61 -13.30
CA CYS A 75 -3.16 13.01 -13.80
C CYS A 75 -3.59 11.84 -12.91
N SER A 76 -4.56 12.06 -12.01
CA SER A 76 -5.00 11.08 -11.00
C SER A 76 -5.53 9.74 -11.54
N HIS A 77 -5.84 9.66 -12.84
CA HIS A 77 -6.35 8.44 -13.50
C HIS A 77 -5.52 8.04 -14.73
N GLY A 78 -4.28 8.54 -14.79
CA GLY A 78 -3.36 8.30 -15.90
C GLY A 78 -3.44 9.34 -17.02
N CYS A 79 -2.46 9.30 -17.91
CA CYS A 79 -2.32 10.17 -19.07
C CYS A 79 -2.28 9.35 -20.36
N THR A 80 -3.01 9.78 -21.39
CA THR A 80 -2.97 9.16 -22.72
C THR A 80 -3.10 10.25 -23.78
N ASP A 81 -2.22 10.22 -24.79
CA ASP A 81 -2.18 11.19 -25.90
C ASP A 81 -2.16 12.67 -25.45
N GLY A 82 -1.40 12.96 -24.39
CA GLY A 82 -1.27 14.30 -23.80
C GLY A 82 -2.48 14.75 -22.97
N GLN A 83 -3.49 13.90 -22.80
CA GLN A 83 -4.69 14.21 -22.02
C GLN A 83 -4.69 13.40 -20.71
N CYS A 84 -5.05 14.05 -19.60
CA CYS A 84 -5.37 13.29 -18.39
C CYS A 84 -6.67 12.52 -18.62
N ASN A 85 -6.66 11.23 -18.30
CA ASN A 85 -7.84 10.39 -18.36
C ASN A 85 -8.87 10.94 -17.37
N ALA A 86 -10.13 11.00 -17.81
CA ALA A 86 -11.23 11.26 -16.88
C ALA A 86 -11.31 10.13 -15.86
N ALA A 87 -11.72 10.45 -14.63
CA ALA A 87 -12.14 9.43 -13.68
C ALA A 87 -13.16 8.53 -14.38
N LYS A 88 -12.91 7.22 -14.40
CA LYS A 88 -13.90 6.27 -14.89
C LYS A 88 -15.16 6.49 -14.06
N GLU A 89 -16.24 6.93 -14.69
CA GLU A 89 -17.48 7.17 -13.97
C GLU A 89 -17.92 5.86 -13.30
N CYS A 90 -17.79 5.83 -11.97
CA CYS A 90 -18.25 4.70 -11.20
C CYS A 90 -19.76 4.84 -11.05
N GLU A 91 -20.49 3.82 -11.51
CA GLU A 91 -21.93 3.74 -11.23
C GLU A 91 -22.11 3.70 -9.70
N ARG A 92 -22.86 4.68 -9.20
CA ARG A 92 -23.22 4.80 -7.80
C ARG A 92 -24.23 3.71 -7.45
N GLY A 93 -23.95 2.91 -6.42
CA GLY A 93 -24.84 1.82 -6.02
C GLY A 93 -24.19 0.80 -5.10
N LEU A 94 -24.97 -0.20 -4.69
CA LEU A 94 -24.42 -1.38 -4.05
C LEU A 94 -23.73 -2.25 -5.09
N VAL A 95 -22.47 -2.56 -4.87
CA VAL A 95 -21.65 -3.37 -5.78
C VAL A 95 -20.85 -4.36 -4.94
N CYS A 96 -20.60 -5.54 -5.51
CA CYS A 96 -19.67 -6.49 -4.93
C CYS A 96 -18.24 -5.94 -5.06
N ILE A 97 -17.54 -5.83 -3.94
CA ILE A 97 -16.12 -5.49 -3.88
C ILE A 97 -15.29 -6.74 -4.20
N SER A 98 -15.72 -7.88 -3.65
CA SER A 98 -15.18 -9.22 -3.91
C SER A 98 -16.31 -10.25 -3.82
N ASP A 99 -15.98 -11.52 -4.06
CA ASP A 99 -16.94 -12.63 -3.94
C ASP A 99 -17.55 -12.76 -2.55
N THR A 100 -16.95 -12.20 -1.50
CA THR A 100 -17.43 -12.29 -0.10
C THR A 100 -17.65 -10.94 0.55
N LYS A 101 -17.63 -9.84 -0.21
CA LYS A 101 -17.74 -8.49 0.35
C LYS A 101 -18.51 -7.57 -0.59
N LYS A 102 -19.46 -6.82 -0.05
CA LYS A 102 -20.18 -5.76 -0.79
C LYS A 102 -19.92 -4.39 -0.17
N GLY A 103 -20.17 -3.35 -0.95
CA GLY A 103 -20.15 -1.97 -0.47
C GLY A 103 -20.99 -1.06 -1.34
N PHE A 104 -21.26 0.14 -0.84
CA PHE A 104 -21.89 1.20 -1.59
C PHE A 104 -20.82 2.04 -2.28
N ARG A 105 -20.73 1.97 -3.60
CA ARG A 105 -19.77 2.75 -4.41
C ARG A 105 -20.33 4.14 -4.68
N GLU A 106 -19.53 5.17 -4.47
CA GLU A 106 -19.84 6.55 -4.85
C GLU A 106 -19.36 6.87 -6.29
N THR A 107 -19.75 8.04 -6.79
CA THR A 107 -19.42 8.47 -8.17
C THR A 107 -17.94 8.75 -8.39
N ASP A 108 -17.21 9.02 -7.31
CA ASP A 108 -15.75 9.18 -7.29
C ASP A 108 -15.02 7.84 -7.10
N CYS A 109 -15.73 6.72 -7.23
CA CYS A 109 -15.25 5.36 -7.00
C CYS A 109 -14.85 5.02 -5.56
N SER A 110 -15.09 5.92 -4.59
CA SER A 110 -14.88 5.61 -3.18
C SER A 110 -15.95 4.64 -2.65
N TRP A 111 -15.62 3.94 -1.56
CA TRP A 111 -16.49 2.92 -0.96
C TRP A 111 -17.04 3.36 0.40
N LEU A 112 -18.36 3.28 0.55
CA LEU A 112 -19.08 3.45 1.80
C LEU A 112 -19.69 2.12 2.24
N ARG A 113 -19.90 1.97 3.56
CA ARG A 113 -20.70 0.87 4.16
C ARG A 113 -20.32 -0.52 3.62
N LYS A 114 -19.04 -0.87 3.72
CA LYS A 114 -18.57 -2.22 3.39
C LYS A 114 -19.24 -3.24 4.31
N THR A 115 -19.60 -4.40 3.79
CA THR A 115 -20.26 -5.48 4.54
C THR A 115 -19.76 -6.81 3.99
N ASP A 116 -19.29 -7.68 4.88
CA ASP A 116 -18.93 -9.05 4.54
C ASP A 116 -20.19 -9.87 4.29
N CYS A 117 -20.15 -10.73 3.28
CA CYS A 117 -21.19 -11.68 2.95
C CYS A 117 -20.75 -13.07 3.44
N ASP A 118 -21.57 -13.70 4.27
CA ASP A 118 -21.26 -15.02 4.88
C ASP A 118 -21.01 -16.14 3.85
N TRP A 119 -21.48 -15.96 2.62
CA TRP A 119 -21.41 -16.94 1.57
C TRP A 119 -20.83 -16.37 0.28
N LYS A 120 -21.62 -15.55 -0.44
CA LYS A 120 -21.16 -14.86 -1.64
C LYS A 120 -21.87 -13.53 -1.84
N CYS A 121 -21.21 -12.61 -2.53
CA CYS A 121 -21.80 -11.43 -3.11
C CYS A 121 -22.08 -11.68 -4.60
N GLU A 122 -23.30 -11.40 -5.04
CA GLU A 122 -23.69 -11.48 -6.44
C GLU A 122 -24.62 -10.30 -6.75
N ASP A 123 -24.38 -9.61 -7.86
CA ASP A 123 -25.15 -8.43 -8.31
C ASP A 123 -25.34 -7.34 -7.24
N GLY A 124 -24.35 -7.15 -6.36
CA GLY A 124 -24.38 -6.15 -5.28
C GLY A 124 -25.16 -6.59 -4.04
N GLU A 125 -25.65 -7.83 -3.99
CA GLU A 125 -26.37 -8.40 -2.86
C GLU A 125 -25.59 -9.54 -2.20
N CYS A 126 -25.77 -9.71 -0.88
CA CYS A 126 -25.21 -10.88 -0.21
C CYS A 126 -26.21 -12.01 -0.38
N ILE A 127 -25.78 -13.10 -0.99
CA ILE A 127 -26.59 -14.31 -1.16
C ILE A 127 -26.41 -15.16 0.09
N GLU A 128 -27.52 -15.67 0.63
CA GLU A 128 -27.48 -16.57 1.78
C GLU A 128 -26.96 -17.95 1.38
N ARG A 129 -26.36 -18.64 2.35
CA ARG A 129 -25.95 -20.04 2.20
C ARG A 129 -27.14 -20.92 1.78
N PRO A 130 -27.06 -21.65 0.65
CA PRO A 130 -28.10 -22.63 0.30
C PRO A 130 -28.24 -23.71 1.38
N GLU A 131 -29.47 -24.08 1.72
CA GLU A 131 -29.74 -25.12 2.74
C GLU A 131 -29.12 -26.48 2.41
N ASN A 132 -28.91 -26.76 1.11
CA ASN A 132 -28.37 -28.04 0.62
C ASN A 132 -26.86 -28.02 0.40
N TYR A 133 -26.16 -26.97 0.84
CA TYR A 133 -24.72 -26.97 0.71
C TYR A 133 -24.09 -28.01 1.65
N THR A 134 -23.34 -28.93 1.04
CA THR A 134 -22.40 -29.77 1.77
C THR A 134 -21.02 -29.14 1.57
N GLU A 135 -20.41 -28.70 2.67
CA GLU A 135 -19.04 -28.21 2.64
C GLU A 135 -18.16 -29.30 2.02
N PRO A 136 -17.33 -28.97 1.01
CA PRO A 136 -16.40 -29.95 0.48
C PRO A 136 -15.56 -30.41 1.66
N VAL A 137 -15.56 -31.72 1.90
CA VAL A 137 -14.70 -32.32 2.90
C VAL A 137 -13.29 -32.02 2.46
N GLU A 138 -12.64 -31.07 3.13
CA GLU A 138 -11.19 -30.90 3.00
C GLU A 138 -10.58 -32.25 3.34
N GLU A 139 -10.01 -32.89 2.33
CA GLU A 139 -9.25 -34.11 2.51
C GLU A 139 -8.07 -33.70 3.39
N GLU A 140 -8.11 -34.08 4.68
CA GLU A 140 -6.98 -33.91 5.60
C GLU A 140 -5.77 -34.59 4.95
N VAL A 141 -4.95 -33.80 4.27
CA VAL A 141 -3.64 -34.24 3.84
C VAL A 141 -2.88 -34.46 5.13
N GLU A 142 -2.69 -35.73 5.51
CA GLU A 142 -1.87 -36.13 6.65
C GLU A 142 -0.51 -35.43 6.52
N LYS A 143 -0.33 -34.33 7.25
CA LYS A 143 0.96 -33.66 7.37
C LYS A 143 1.85 -34.61 8.16
N THR A 144 2.72 -35.32 7.45
CA THR A 144 3.81 -36.08 8.06
C THR A 144 4.60 -35.16 8.98
N PRO A 145 4.73 -35.48 10.28
CA PRO A 145 5.50 -34.67 11.21
C PRO A 145 6.98 -34.80 10.87
N VAL A 146 7.57 -33.74 10.32
CA VAL A 146 9.02 -33.63 10.21
C VAL A 146 9.55 -33.19 11.56
N ASN A 147 10.05 -34.16 12.32
CA ASN A 147 10.81 -33.93 13.54
C ASN A 147 12.08 -33.14 13.22
N SER A 148 12.07 -31.83 13.45
CA SER A 148 13.26 -31.00 13.49
C SER A 148 13.50 -30.60 14.94
N TYR A 149 14.49 -31.24 15.55
CA TYR A 149 14.96 -30.95 16.91
C TYR A 149 15.77 -29.64 16.85
N ALA A 150 15.21 -28.57 17.43
CA ALA A 150 15.96 -27.35 17.72
C ALA A 150 16.72 -27.54 19.03
N ALA A 151 18.04 -27.34 19.00
CA ALA A 151 18.86 -27.27 20.19
C ALA A 151 18.66 -25.90 20.86
N GLU A 152 18.30 -25.92 22.15
CA GLU A 152 18.19 -24.75 23.00
C GLU A 152 19.59 -24.19 23.29
N ASN A 153 19.83 -22.93 22.91
CA ASN A 153 20.95 -22.16 23.44
C ASN A 153 20.37 -21.04 24.30
N GLU A 154 20.77 -21.02 25.56
CA GLU A 154 20.45 -19.98 26.54
C GLU A 154 21.14 -18.67 26.15
N GLU A 155 20.50 -17.85 25.32
CA GLU A 155 20.67 -16.37 25.29
C GLU A 155 19.68 -15.75 24.28
N GLY A 156 18.41 -15.64 24.69
CA GLY A 156 17.50 -14.51 24.44
C GLY A 156 17.22 -13.92 23.05
N ASN A 157 17.77 -14.43 21.94
CA ASN A 157 17.38 -14.01 20.59
C ASN A 157 17.43 -15.22 19.63
N ILE A 158 16.27 -15.68 19.18
CA ILE A 158 16.12 -16.90 18.38
C ILE A 158 16.37 -16.55 16.91
N THR A 159 17.59 -16.69 16.45
CA THR A 159 17.88 -16.72 15.01
C THR A 159 17.61 -18.14 14.50
N GLN A 160 16.37 -18.41 14.09
CA GLN A 160 16.02 -19.67 13.44
C GLN A 160 16.26 -19.57 11.92
N PRO A 161 17.00 -20.51 11.31
CA PRO A 161 16.98 -20.66 9.85
C PRO A 161 15.58 -21.12 9.45
N VAL A 162 14.79 -20.19 8.94
CA VAL A 162 13.42 -20.44 8.52
C VAL A 162 13.47 -21.24 7.22
N SER A 163 12.92 -22.45 7.26
CA SER A 163 12.63 -23.20 6.03
C SER A 163 11.59 -22.41 5.24
N GLN A 164 11.82 -22.21 3.94
CA GLN A 164 10.98 -21.38 3.03
C GLN A 164 9.48 -21.74 3.06
N ASP A 165 9.11 -22.95 3.52
CA ASP A 165 7.72 -23.41 3.59
C ASP A 165 7.06 -23.25 4.98
N SER A 166 7.76 -22.69 5.96
CA SER A 166 7.18 -22.52 7.30
C SER A 166 6.31 -21.27 7.38
N LEU A 167 5.06 -21.45 7.81
CA LEU A 167 4.11 -20.37 8.03
C LEU A 167 4.51 -19.56 9.26
N ILE A 168 4.86 -18.30 9.06
CA ILE A 168 5.26 -17.34 10.08
C ILE A 168 4.04 -16.54 10.48
N ARG A 169 3.79 -16.40 11.79
CA ARG A 169 2.70 -15.58 12.33
C ARG A 169 3.27 -14.32 12.97
N LEU A 170 2.71 -13.16 12.65
CA LEU A 170 3.04 -11.87 13.27
C LEU A 170 1.78 -11.18 13.74
N SER A 171 1.81 -10.65 14.97
CA SER A 171 0.79 -9.76 15.50
C SER A 171 1.06 -8.30 15.11
N ARG A 172 0.04 -7.44 15.15
CA ARG A 172 0.22 -6.01 14.86
C ARG A 172 1.31 -5.37 15.73
N GLY A 173 2.28 -4.73 15.08
CA GLY A 173 3.44 -4.09 15.72
C GLY A 173 4.56 -5.05 16.12
N GLU A 174 4.36 -6.36 16.00
CA GLU A 174 5.39 -7.37 16.23
C GLU A 174 6.42 -7.32 15.09
N THR A 175 7.67 -7.58 15.44
CA THR A 175 8.80 -7.63 14.51
C THR A 175 9.52 -8.96 14.66
N THR A 176 9.83 -9.59 13.54
CA THR A 176 10.65 -10.81 13.47
C THR A 176 11.85 -10.59 12.56
N THR A 177 12.95 -11.28 12.85
CA THR A 177 14.18 -11.22 12.08
C THR A 177 14.35 -12.54 11.33
N LEU A 178 14.43 -12.48 10.01
CA LEU A 178 14.56 -13.64 9.14
C LEU A 178 15.86 -13.58 8.35
N VAL A 179 16.47 -14.74 8.12
CA VAL A 179 17.64 -14.87 7.24
C VAL A 179 17.23 -15.62 5.98
N VAL A 180 17.18 -14.91 4.84
CA VAL A 180 16.85 -15.46 3.52
C VAL A 180 18.04 -15.21 2.60
N ASP A 181 18.57 -16.26 1.97
CA ASP A 181 19.76 -16.19 1.11
C ASP A 181 20.96 -15.47 1.74
N SER A 182 21.24 -15.77 3.02
CA SER A 182 22.32 -15.15 3.81
C SER A 182 22.17 -13.63 4.03
N LYS A 183 20.99 -13.07 3.79
CA LYS A 183 20.64 -11.68 4.12
C LYS A 183 19.65 -11.65 5.26
N GLU A 184 19.84 -10.72 6.18
CA GLU A 184 18.94 -10.49 7.30
C GLU A 184 17.86 -9.48 6.93
N TYR A 185 16.61 -9.79 7.31
CA TYR A 185 15.44 -8.96 7.11
C TYR A 185 14.70 -8.78 8.43
N ASN A 186 14.47 -7.54 8.84
CA ASN A 186 13.62 -7.19 9.96
C ASN A 186 12.22 -6.87 9.45
N ILE A 187 11.27 -7.78 9.67
CA ILE A 187 9.90 -7.67 9.18
C ILE A 187 8.99 -7.30 10.34
N THR A 188 8.36 -6.13 10.24
CA THR A 188 7.31 -5.66 11.17
C THR A 188 5.95 -5.73 10.48
N LEU A 189 4.93 -6.26 11.16
CA LEU A 189 3.54 -6.04 10.75
C LEU A 189 3.12 -4.63 11.18
N TYR A 190 3.16 -3.67 10.25
CA TYR A 190 2.94 -2.26 10.56
C TYR A 190 1.45 -1.95 10.72
N LEU A 191 0.63 -2.36 9.75
CA LEU A 191 -0.83 -2.21 9.78
C LEU A 191 -1.50 -3.54 9.41
N ILE A 192 -2.69 -3.75 9.97
CA ILE A 192 -3.57 -4.86 9.64
C ILE A 192 -5.01 -4.38 9.79
N ASP A 193 -5.80 -4.62 8.76
CA ASP A 193 -7.23 -4.36 8.69
C ASP A 193 -7.98 -5.63 8.29
N ALA A 194 -9.30 -5.53 8.07
CA ALA A 194 -10.20 -6.67 7.80
C ALA A 194 -9.98 -7.39 6.45
N GLY A 195 -8.80 -7.28 5.83
CA GLY A 195 -8.51 -7.93 4.55
C GLY A 195 -7.26 -7.42 3.86
N SER A 196 -6.55 -6.46 4.46
CA SER A 196 -5.22 -6.06 4.01
C SER A 196 -4.26 -5.97 5.18
N VAL A 197 -2.98 -6.17 4.86
CA VAL A 197 -1.85 -6.01 5.76
C VAL A 197 -0.82 -5.11 5.12
N GLN A 198 -0.06 -4.42 5.95
CA GLN A 198 1.08 -3.62 5.51
C GLN A 198 2.32 -4.04 6.27
N PHE A 199 3.35 -4.44 5.53
CA PHE A 199 4.63 -4.81 6.10
C PHE A 199 5.60 -3.64 6.06
N ARG A 200 6.45 -3.57 7.09
CA ARG A 200 7.67 -2.75 7.08
C ARG A 200 8.87 -3.68 7.14
N VAL A 201 9.72 -3.66 6.12
CA VAL A 201 10.92 -4.50 6.03
C VAL A 201 12.16 -3.61 6.01
N ASN A 202 13.06 -3.79 6.99
CA ASN A 202 14.26 -2.97 7.15
C ASN A 202 13.94 -1.46 7.09
N ASP A 203 12.92 -1.05 7.85
CA ASP A 203 12.38 0.32 7.93
C ASP A 203 11.73 0.87 6.66
N VAL A 204 11.65 0.10 5.57
CA VAL A 204 10.91 0.46 4.35
C VAL A 204 9.48 -0.08 4.45
N THR A 205 8.50 0.80 4.29
CA THR A 205 7.07 0.42 4.28
C THR A 205 6.65 0.05 2.87
N TYR A 206 5.98 -1.10 2.73
CA TYR A 206 5.47 -1.61 1.45
C TYR A 206 3.98 -1.30 1.30
N ASP A 207 3.45 -1.46 0.09
CA ASP A 207 2.02 -1.24 -0.17
C ASP A 207 1.14 -2.24 0.58
N GLU A 208 -0.14 -1.89 0.73
CA GLU A 208 -1.13 -2.81 1.29
C GLU A 208 -1.24 -4.08 0.45
N THR A 209 -1.27 -5.22 1.12
CA THR A 209 -1.22 -6.55 0.54
C THR A 209 -2.43 -7.35 1.04
N MET A 210 -3.12 -8.06 0.15
CA MET A 210 -4.25 -8.92 0.52
C MET A 210 -3.81 -10.37 0.72
N GLU A 211 -4.72 -11.21 1.20
CA GLU A 211 -4.50 -12.65 1.27
C GLU A 211 -4.31 -13.23 -0.15
N GLY A 212 -3.26 -14.05 -0.32
CA GLY A 212 -2.86 -14.63 -1.60
C GLY A 212 -1.87 -13.77 -2.41
N ASP A 213 -1.68 -12.51 -2.05
CA ASP A 213 -0.76 -11.62 -2.76
C ASP A 213 0.71 -11.91 -2.39
N ILE A 214 1.60 -11.50 -3.30
CA ILE A 214 3.04 -11.60 -3.15
C ILE A 214 3.65 -10.19 -3.11
N VAL A 215 4.47 -9.92 -2.10
CA VAL A 215 5.24 -8.68 -1.98
C VAL A 215 6.68 -8.95 -2.34
N ASP A 216 7.16 -8.32 -3.41
CA ASP A 216 8.58 -8.34 -3.78
C ASP A 216 9.34 -7.29 -2.96
N VAL A 217 10.21 -7.74 -2.05
CA VAL A 217 11.00 -6.88 -1.15
C VAL A 217 12.35 -6.54 -1.78
N VAL A 218 12.79 -5.29 -1.58
CA VAL A 218 14.14 -4.85 -1.96
C VAL A 218 15.19 -5.74 -1.30
N GLY A 219 15.97 -6.44 -2.12
CA GLY A 219 16.93 -7.44 -1.67
C GLY A 219 16.68 -8.86 -2.19
N GLY A 220 15.50 -9.09 -2.78
CA GLY A 220 15.13 -10.31 -3.50
C GLY A 220 14.22 -11.27 -2.74
N MET A 221 13.88 -10.97 -1.48
CA MET A 221 12.93 -11.75 -0.68
C MET A 221 11.50 -11.53 -1.18
N LYS A 222 10.69 -12.58 -1.20
CA LYS A 222 9.25 -12.51 -1.49
C LYS A 222 8.46 -12.88 -0.25
N ILE A 223 7.47 -12.07 0.10
CA ILE A 223 6.51 -12.38 1.18
C ILE A 223 5.21 -12.83 0.53
N THR A 224 4.71 -14.02 0.87
CA THR A 224 3.39 -14.50 0.43
C THR A 224 2.44 -14.53 1.62
N VAL A 225 1.34 -13.79 1.54
CA VAL A 225 0.33 -13.72 2.61
C VAL A 225 -0.65 -14.88 2.46
N HIS A 226 -0.83 -15.69 3.51
CA HIS A 226 -1.73 -16.84 3.49
C HIS A 226 -3.00 -16.64 4.31
N GLU A 227 -2.92 -15.87 5.39
CA GLU A 227 -4.08 -15.65 6.28
C GLU A 227 -4.02 -14.25 6.90
N ILE A 228 -5.16 -13.57 6.95
CA ILE A 228 -5.34 -12.31 7.70
C ILE A 228 -6.41 -12.52 8.77
N LEU A 229 -5.99 -12.59 10.03
CA LEU A 229 -6.88 -12.72 11.18
C LEU A 229 -7.08 -11.36 11.83
N PHE A 230 -8.23 -10.73 11.54
CA PHE A 230 -8.56 -9.41 12.07
C PHE A 230 -9.88 -9.39 12.85
N ALA A 231 -9.81 -8.90 14.09
CA ALA A 231 -10.97 -8.55 14.90
C ALA A 231 -10.87 -7.08 15.35
N GLY A 232 -11.81 -6.25 14.88
CA GLY A 232 -11.79 -4.79 15.07
C GLY A 232 -12.25 -4.28 16.44
N TYR A 233 -12.53 -5.16 17.41
CA TYR A 233 -12.91 -4.77 18.78
C TYR A 233 -11.69 -4.78 19.71
N PRO A 234 -11.70 -4.01 20.82
CA PRO A 234 -10.60 -4.01 21.78
C PRO A 234 -10.29 -5.42 22.32
N GLY A 235 -9.02 -5.84 22.19
CA GLY A 235 -8.58 -7.20 22.55
C GLY A 235 -8.87 -8.27 21.49
N GLY A 236 -9.41 -7.88 20.34
CA GLY A 236 -9.52 -8.75 19.17
C GLY A 236 -8.15 -9.20 18.64
N LYS A 237 -8.11 -10.40 18.07
CA LYS A 237 -6.91 -10.94 17.43
C LYS A 237 -6.59 -10.13 16.17
N GLN A 238 -5.33 -9.72 16.02
CA GLN A 238 -4.81 -8.99 14.87
C GLN A 238 -3.48 -9.62 14.48
N GLU A 239 -3.54 -10.63 13.61
CA GLU A 239 -2.41 -11.49 13.26
C GLU A 239 -2.42 -11.78 11.75
N VAL A 240 -1.24 -11.85 11.14
CA VAL A 240 -1.05 -12.31 9.76
C VAL A 240 -0.22 -13.58 9.76
N GLY A 241 -0.56 -14.53 8.89
CA GLY A 241 0.30 -15.66 8.55
C GLY A 241 0.86 -15.52 7.14
N PHE A 242 2.17 -15.65 7.00
CA PHE A 242 2.88 -15.49 5.73
C PHE A 242 4.06 -16.46 5.61
N THR A 243 4.54 -16.69 4.40
CA THR A 243 5.80 -17.41 4.12
C THR A 243 6.79 -16.48 3.41
N VAL A 244 8.07 -16.84 3.44
CA VAL A 244 9.12 -16.11 2.72
C VAL A 244 9.84 -17.02 1.73
N GLY A 245 10.07 -16.51 0.52
CA GLY A 245 10.71 -17.22 -0.60
C GLY A 245 11.84 -16.44 -1.22
#